data_AF-A0A7U6QML9-F1
#
_entry.id   AF-A0A7U6QML9-F1
#
_cell.length_a   1.000
_cell.length_b   1.000
_cell.length_c   1.000
_cell.angle_alpha   90.00
_cell.angle_beta   90.00
_cell.angle_gamma   90.00
#
_symmetry.space_group_name_H-M   'P 1'
#
loop_
_entity.id
_entity.type
_entity.pdbx_description
1 polymer ?
#
loop_
_entity_poly.entity_id
_entity_poly.type
_entity_poly.pdbx_seq_one_letter_code
_entity_poly.pdbx_strand_id
1 'polypeptide(L)'
;MHSPTYRETYKEFLKIDFPRVPYPSDADAFWQLVTLGGELRQIHLLESPKIAAQTKALGIGYPVGGDNAVTRKMTKNSVGFEPDEVDSSIGKVWLNDTQYFTNVPLIAWEFYIGGYQPAQKWLKDRQGRTLDHSDIKHYMNIIAALSLTNELMQQIDDINVVG
;
A
#
# COMPACT_ATOMS: atom_id res chain seq x y z
N MET A 1 -10.11 4.83 -12.31
CA MET A 1 -10.28 4.17 -10.98
C MET A 1 -9.08 4.32 -10.04
N HIS A 2 -7.84 4.31 -10.52
CA HIS A 2 -6.65 4.54 -9.70
C HIS A 2 -6.02 5.94 -9.93
N SER A 3 -6.72 6.84 -10.61
CA SER A 3 -6.37 8.26 -10.65
C SER A 3 -6.86 8.94 -9.35
N PRO A 4 -5.98 9.53 -8.52
CA PRO A 4 -6.38 10.35 -7.37
C PRO A 4 -7.38 11.46 -7.75
N THR A 5 -7.12 12.19 -8.83
CA THR A 5 -7.98 13.27 -9.32
C THR A 5 -9.38 12.74 -9.65
N TYR A 6 -9.48 11.64 -10.39
CA TYR A 6 -10.76 10.97 -10.67
C TYR A 6 -11.50 10.57 -9.38
N ARG A 7 -10.81 9.98 -8.41
CA ARG A 7 -11.45 9.56 -7.15
C ARG A 7 -12.01 10.72 -6.37
N GLU A 8 -11.33 11.87 -6.35
CA GLU A 8 -11.80 13.05 -5.65
C GLU A 8 -12.95 13.72 -6.40
N THR A 9 -12.82 13.94 -7.72
CA THR A 9 -13.87 14.56 -8.55
C THR A 9 -15.20 13.80 -8.47
N TYR A 10 -15.15 12.46 -8.48
CA TYR A 10 -16.35 11.62 -8.52
C TYR A 10 -16.73 11.01 -7.16
N LYS A 11 -16.10 11.43 -6.06
CA LYS A 11 -16.22 10.81 -4.73
C LYS A 11 -17.66 10.60 -4.25
N GLU A 12 -18.52 11.60 -4.39
CA GLU A 12 -19.92 11.50 -3.97
C GLU A 12 -20.74 10.59 -4.89
N PHE A 13 -20.45 10.57 -6.20
CA PHE A 13 -21.07 9.65 -7.15
C PHE A 13 -20.67 8.19 -6.92
N LEU A 14 -19.39 7.94 -6.65
CA LEU A 14 -18.84 6.61 -6.40
C LEU A 14 -19.44 5.92 -5.15
N LYS A 15 -20.08 6.68 -4.26
CA LYS A 15 -20.80 6.14 -3.09
C LYS A 15 -22.21 5.64 -3.42
N ILE A 16 -22.83 6.15 -4.48
CA ILE A 16 -24.27 5.98 -4.75
C ILE A 16 -24.57 5.23 -6.05
N ASP A 17 -23.63 5.21 -7.00
CA ASP A 17 -23.84 4.60 -8.32
C ASP A 17 -22.53 4.01 -8.88
N PHE A 18 -22.64 3.23 -9.96
CA PHE A 18 -21.48 2.62 -10.61
C PHE A 18 -20.51 3.67 -11.17
N PRO A 19 -19.19 3.41 -11.11
CA PRO A 19 -18.19 4.33 -11.65
C PRO A 19 -18.36 4.53 -13.16
N ARG A 20 -18.41 5.78 -13.61
CA ARG A 20 -18.30 6.13 -15.03
C ARG A 20 -16.85 6.40 -15.39
N VAL A 21 -16.34 5.77 -16.43
CA VAL A 21 -14.94 5.91 -16.83
C VAL A 21 -14.84 6.92 -17.98
N PRO A 22 -14.12 8.04 -17.82
CA PRO A 22 -13.90 9.00 -18.89
C PRO A 22 -13.11 8.36 -20.03
N TYR A 23 -13.36 8.82 -21.25
CA TYR A 23 -12.60 8.35 -22.40
C TYR A 23 -11.21 9.03 -22.42
N PRO A 24 -10.16 8.30 -22.83
CA PRO A 24 -8.84 8.90 -23.04
C PRO A 24 -8.89 9.97 -24.14
N SER A 25 -8.02 10.98 -24.07
CA SER A 25 -7.95 12.10 -25.05
C SER A 25 -7.61 11.65 -26.46
N ASP A 26 -6.81 10.61 -26.56
CA ASP A 26 -6.28 10.07 -27.80
C ASP A 26 -5.84 8.60 -27.58
N ALA A 27 -5.34 7.98 -28.65
CA ALA A 27 -4.88 6.61 -28.62
C ALA A 27 -3.63 6.42 -27.74
N ASP A 28 -2.77 7.44 -27.62
CA ASP A 28 -1.53 7.33 -26.85
C ASP A 28 -1.85 7.33 -25.34
N ALA A 29 -2.73 8.22 -24.89
CA ALA A 29 -3.26 8.23 -23.53
C ALA A 29 -3.92 6.89 -23.16
N PHE A 30 -4.67 6.29 -24.10
CA PHE A 30 -5.26 4.95 -23.89
C PHE A 30 -4.18 3.89 -23.63
N TRP A 31 -3.15 3.81 -24.47
CA TRP A 31 -2.11 2.79 -24.34
C TRP A 31 -1.20 3.00 -23.12
N GLN A 32 -0.97 4.25 -22.72
CA GLN A 32 -0.31 4.56 -21.45
C GLN A 32 -1.13 4.02 -20.26
N LEU A 33 -2.44 4.27 -20.24
CA LEU A 33 -3.34 3.76 -19.20
C LEU A 33 -3.42 2.23 -19.17
N VAL A 34 -3.44 1.57 -20.33
CA VAL A 34 -3.39 0.10 -20.43
C VAL A 34 -2.11 -0.45 -19.81
N THR A 35 -0.97 0.19 -20.10
CA THR A 35 0.33 -0.21 -19.58
C THR A 35 0.38 -0.09 -18.05
N LEU A 36 0.04 1.09 -17.51
CA LEU A 36 0.03 1.34 -16.07
C LEU A 36 -0.99 0.46 -15.34
N GLY A 37 -2.17 0.24 -15.95
CA GLY A 37 -3.19 -0.66 -15.42
C GLY A 37 -2.73 -2.12 -15.38
N GLY A 38 -1.98 -2.57 -16.39
CA GLY A 38 -1.35 -3.89 -16.41
C GLY A 38 -0.31 -4.06 -15.30
N GLU A 39 0.51 -3.03 -15.07
CA GLU A 39 1.50 -3.03 -13.99
C GLU A 39 0.84 -3.05 -12.61
N LEU A 40 -0.16 -2.19 -12.38
CA LEU A 40 -0.94 -2.18 -11.14
C LEU A 40 -1.53 -3.56 -10.82
N ARG A 41 -2.04 -4.27 -11.84
CA ARG A 41 -2.57 -5.62 -11.66
C ARG A 41 -1.49 -6.57 -11.15
N GLN A 42 -0.30 -6.58 -11.75
CA GLN A 42 0.79 -7.44 -11.33
C GLN A 42 1.29 -7.10 -9.91
N ILE A 43 1.31 -5.81 -9.56
CA ILE A 43 1.66 -5.35 -8.20
C ILE A 43 0.64 -5.87 -7.18
N HIS A 44 -0.66 -5.75 -7.46
CA HIS A 44 -1.71 -6.21 -6.55
C HIS A 44 -1.80 -7.74 -6.41
N LEU A 45 -1.32 -8.49 -7.40
CA LEU A 45 -1.14 -9.94 -7.30
C LEU A 45 0.15 -10.34 -6.58
N LEU A 46 1.00 -9.37 -6.23
CA LEU A 46 2.35 -9.58 -5.69
C LEU A 46 3.29 -10.37 -6.64
N GLU A 47 3.03 -10.31 -7.95
CA GLU A 47 3.77 -11.03 -8.99
C GLU A 47 4.82 -10.13 -9.68
N SER A 48 4.73 -8.82 -9.51
CA SER A 48 5.65 -7.88 -10.16
C SER A 48 7.07 -8.01 -9.57
N PRO A 49 8.12 -8.16 -10.40
CA PRO A 49 9.50 -8.17 -9.93
C PRO A 49 9.92 -6.84 -9.30
N LYS A 50 9.19 -5.75 -9.59
CA LYS A 50 9.42 -4.42 -8.99
C LYS A 50 9.21 -4.42 -7.48
N ILE A 51 8.40 -5.32 -6.93
CA ILE A 51 8.14 -5.39 -5.48
C ILE A 51 9.43 -5.69 -4.72
N ALA A 52 10.19 -6.71 -5.13
CA ALA A 52 11.44 -7.06 -4.47
C ALA A 52 12.49 -5.92 -4.57
N ALA A 53 12.54 -5.26 -5.73
CA ALA A 53 13.39 -4.09 -5.93
C ALA A 53 12.97 -2.93 -5.00
N GLN A 54 11.67 -2.69 -4.87
CA GLN A 54 11.12 -1.64 -4.02
C GLN A 54 11.34 -1.91 -2.53
N THR A 55 11.12 -3.15 -2.08
CA THR A 55 11.42 -3.56 -0.69
C THR A 55 12.87 -3.23 -0.34
N LYS A 56 13.81 -3.52 -1.26
CA LYS A 56 15.23 -3.19 -1.09
C LYS A 56 15.48 -1.70 -1.15
N ALA A 57 14.90 -0.98 -2.11
CA ALA A 57 15.11 0.45 -2.29
C ALA A 57 14.64 1.28 -1.09
N LEU A 58 13.48 0.93 -0.52
CA LEU A 58 12.93 1.55 0.67
C LEU A 58 13.60 1.07 1.97
N GLY A 59 14.46 0.05 1.90
CA GLY A 59 15.08 -0.54 3.08
C GLY A 59 14.08 -1.15 4.06
N ILE A 60 12.90 -1.57 3.59
CA ILE A 60 11.89 -2.24 4.44
C ILE A 60 12.53 -3.50 5.00
N GLY A 61 12.42 -3.69 6.31
CA GLY A 61 13.09 -4.80 6.99
C GLY A 61 12.39 -5.27 8.25
N TYR A 62 12.88 -6.37 8.80
CA TYR A 62 12.42 -6.96 10.06
C TYR A 62 13.66 -7.30 10.92
N PRO A 63 14.25 -6.30 11.60
CA PRO A 63 15.61 -6.41 12.13
C PRO A 63 15.74 -7.18 13.44
N VAL A 64 14.64 -7.37 14.19
CA VAL A 64 14.67 -7.98 15.52
C VAL A 64 14.08 -9.40 15.47
N GLY A 65 14.93 -10.40 15.72
CA GLY A 65 14.50 -11.79 15.88
C GLY A 65 13.77 -12.04 17.20
N GLY A 66 12.94 -13.08 17.25
CA GLY A 66 12.10 -13.40 18.41
C GLY A 66 11.07 -14.48 18.09
N ASP A 67 9.99 -14.52 18.86
CA ASP A 67 8.92 -15.52 18.71
C ASP A 67 7.96 -15.23 17.55
N ASN A 68 8.03 -14.03 16.97
CA ASN A 68 7.16 -13.53 15.90
C ASN A 68 5.67 -13.57 16.25
N ALA A 69 5.33 -13.56 17.54
CA ALA A 69 3.95 -13.55 17.98
C ALA A 69 3.34 -12.15 17.79
N VAL A 70 2.21 -12.09 17.08
CA VAL A 70 1.43 -10.85 16.87
C VAL A 70 0.61 -10.58 18.12
N THR A 71 1.20 -9.92 19.10
CA THR A 71 0.54 -9.62 20.37
C THR A 71 0.05 -8.17 20.46
N ARG A 72 0.61 -7.26 19.65
CA ARG A 72 0.21 -5.85 19.68
C ARG A 72 -1.23 -5.69 19.18
N LYS A 73 -2.07 -5.14 20.05
CA LYS A 73 -3.47 -4.85 19.74
C LYS A 73 -3.58 -3.50 19.04
N MET A 74 -3.87 -3.52 17.74
CA MET A 74 -4.12 -2.31 16.97
C MET A 74 -5.50 -1.72 17.34
N THR A 75 -5.50 -0.49 17.85
CA THR A 75 -6.70 0.24 18.26
C THR A 75 -6.67 1.65 17.69
N LYS A 76 -7.78 2.40 17.80
CA LYS A 76 -7.84 3.81 17.36
C LYS A 76 -6.75 4.69 17.98
N ASN A 77 -6.33 4.39 19.22
CA ASN A 77 -5.35 5.19 19.97
C ASN A 77 -3.95 4.56 19.99
N SER A 78 -3.80 3.37 19.43
CA SER A 78 -2.53 2.69 19.27
C SER A 78 -2.58 1.97 17.94
N VAL A 79 -2.36 2.74 16.88
CA VAL A 79 -2.46 2.20 15.53
C VAL A 79 -1.34 1.21 15.26
N GLY A 80 -0.23 1.23 16.01
CA GLY A 80 0.88 0.27 15.85
C GLY A 80 2.01 0.78 14.96
N PHE A 81 1.94 2.05 14.54
CA PHE A 81 2.98 2.76 13.81
C PHE A 81 3.67 3.77 14.73
N GLU A 82 4.99 3.78 14.71
CA GLU A 82 5.86 4.74 15.39
C GLU A 82 6.66 5.48 14.30
N PRO A 83 6.41 6.78 14.07
CA PRO A 83 7.17 7.56 13.10
C PRO A 83 8.66 7.58 13.44
N ASP A 84 9.51 7.62 12.42
CA ASP A 84 10.93 7.85 12.61
C ASP A 84 11.17 9.29 13.13
N GLU A 85 12.19 9.45 13.98
CA GLU A 85 12.49 10.73 14.63
C GLU A 85 13.05 11.78 13.67
N VAL A 86 13.72 11.34 12.60
CA VAL A 86 14.37 12.20 11.60
C VAL A 86 13.46 12.38 10.38
N ASP A 87 12.83 11.30 9.91
CA ASP A 87 11.95 11.31 8.75
C ASP A 87 10.56 10.74 9.06
N SER A 88 9.64 11.63 9.45
CA SER A 88 8.24 11.26 9.76
C SER A 88 7.46 10.63 8.59
N SER A 89 8.00 10.63 7.36
CA SER A 89 7.38 9.94 6.22
C SER A 89 7.60 8.43 6.25
N ILE A 90 8.46 7.93 7.13
CA ILE A 90 8.70 6.52 7.40
C ILE A 90 8.55 6.23 8.90
N GLY A 91 8.50 4.95 9.27
CA GLY A 91 8.46 4.55 10.66
C GLY A 91 8.54 3.05 10.89
N LYS A 92 8.33 2.67 12.14
CA LYS A 92 8.27 1.29 12.61
C LYS A 92 6.82 0.84 12.72
N VAL A 93 6.53 -0.38 12.26
CA VAL A 93 5.26 -1.06 12.53
C VAL A 93 5.51 -2.19 13.52
N TRP A 94 5.01 -2.02 14.73
CA TRP A 94 5.24 -2.95 15.83
C TRP A 94 4.34 -4.19 15.74
N LEU A 95 4.96 -5.35 15.83
CA LEU A 95 4.30 -6.65 15.91
C LEU A 95 3.94 -7.02 17.36
N ASN A 96 4.88 -6.75 18.26
CA ASN A 96 4.80 -6.93 19.71
C ASN A 96 5.66 -5.86 20.40
N ASP A 97 6.10 -6.06 21.64
CA ASP A 97 6.86 -5.05 22.39
C ASP A 97 8.36 -5.02 22.03
N THR A 98 8.85 -5.99 21.25
CA THR A 98 10.28 -6.09 20.89
C THR A 98 10.51 -6.13 19.38
N GLN A 99 9.58 -6.68 18.61
CA GLN A 99 9.73 -6.92 17.18
C GLN A 99 8.85 -5.98 16.35
N TYR A 100 9.42 -5.48 15.26
CA TYR A 100 8.78 -4.51 14.38
C TYR A 100 9.32 -4.62 12.95
N PHE A 101 8.53 -4.14 12.00
CA PHE A 101 8.98 -3.84 10.64
C PHE A 101 9.53 -2.41 10.62
N THR A 102 10.68 -2.20 9.99
CA THR A 102 11.35 -0.88 9.90
C THR A 102 11.20 -0.27 8.51
N ASN A 103 11.40 1.05 8.43
CA ASN A 103 11.36 1.84 7.19
C ASN A 103 10.04 1.66 6.42
N VAL A 104 8.93 1.50 7.15
CA VAL A 104 7.60 1.41 6.54
C VAL A 104 7.16 2.83 6.17
N PRO A 105 6.91 3.13 4.88
CA PRO A 105 6.40 4.43 4.49
C PRO A 105 5.02 4.69 5.10
N LEU A 106 4.83 5.89 5.63
CA LEU A 106 3.55 6.34 6.18
C LEU A 106 2.45 6.26 5.13
N ILE A 107 2.76 6.59 3.88
CA ILE A 107 1.80 6.50 2.76
C ILE A 107 1.29 5.08 2.55
N ALA A 108 2.13 4.06 2.70
CA ALA A 108 1.72 2.65 2.59
C ALA A 108 0.92 2.20 3.82
N TRP A 109 1.29 2.69 5.00
CA TRP A 109 0.58 2.42 6.25
C TRP A 109 -0.85 3.00 6.28
N GLU A 110 -1.01 4.21 5.76
CA GLU A 110 -2.27 4.94 5.74
C GLU A 110 -3.12 4.64 4.49
N PHE A 111 -2.56 3.95 3.50
CA PHE A 111 -3.18 3.71 2.21
C PHE A 111 -4.54 3.02 2.32
N TYR A 112 -5.57 3.60 1.69
CA TYR A 112 -6.91 3.03 1.65
C TYR A 112 -7.21 2.33 0.32
N ILE A 113 -7.75 1.11 0.43
CA ILE A 113 -8.44 0.41 -0.67
C ILE A 113 -9.88 0.16 -0.22
N GLY A 114 -10.80 0.95 -0.78
CA GLY A 114 -12.18 1.01 -0.28
C GLY A 114 -12.19 1.49 1.17
N GLY A 115 -12.89 0.77 2.06
CA GLY A 115 -12.97 1.09 3.49
C GLY A 115 -11.86 0.50 4.36
N TYR A 116 -10.83 -0.11 3.77
CA TYR A 116 -9.79 -0.83 4.51
C TYR A 116 -8.40 -0.23 4.26
N GLN A 117 -7.55 -0.28 5.30
CA GLN A 117 -6.12 -0.03 5.19
C GLN A 117 -5.40 -1.39 5.17
N PRO A 118 -4.93 -1.87 4.00
CA PRO A 118 -4.48 -3.25 3.85
C PRO A 118 -3.32 -3.63 4.78
N ALA A 119 -2.33 -2.75 4.93
CA ALA A 119 -1.21 -2.95 5.85
C ALA A 119 -1.70 -3.19 7.29
N GLN A 120 -2.61 -2.32 7.77
CA GLN A 120 -3.15 -2.45 9.12
C GLN A 120 -4.03 -3.68 9.30
N LYS A 121 -4.92 -3.92 8.33
CA LYS A 121 -5.87 -5.04 8.38
C LYS A 121 -5.13 -6.38 8.42
N TRP A 122 -4.06 -6.52 7.63
CA TRP A 122 -3.31 -7.77 7.55
C TRP A 122 -2.73 -8.22 8.90
N LEU A 123 -2.19 -7.27 9.67
CA LEU A 123 -1.68 -7.52 11.03
C LEU A 123 -2.82 -7.76 12.02
N LYS A 124 -3.88 -6.93 11.96
CA LYS A 124 -5.06 -7.07 12.83
C LYS A 124 -5.71 -8.46 12.72
N ASP A 125 -5.86 -8.97 11.50
CA ASP A 125 -6.46 -10.30 11.24
C ASP A 125 -5.58 -11.46 11.75
N ARG A 126 -4.31 -11.19 12.05
CA ARG A 126 -3.32 -12.15 12.57
C ARG A 126 -3.00 -11.98 14.04
N GLN A 127 -3.71 -11.09 14.76
CA GLN A 127 -3.55 -10.97 16.20
C GLN A 127 -3.71 -12.34 16.89
N GLY A 128 -2.78 -12.68 17.78
CA GLY A 128 -2.73 -13.96 18.48
C GLY A 128 -2.09 -15.11 17.69
N ARG A 129 -1.56 -14.85 16.49
CA ARG A 129 -0.81 -15.83 15.69
C ARG A 129 0.69 -15.55 15.73
N THR A 130 1.47 -16.58 15.42
CA THR A 130 2.91 -16.45 15.17
C THR A 130 3.17 -16.39 13.67
N LEU A 131 3.94 -15.40 13.23
CA LEU A 131 4.33 -15.27 11.82
C LEU A 131 5.53 -16.15 11.50
N ASP A 132 5.44 -16.90 10.41
CA ASP A 132 6.61 -17.57 9.85
C ASP A 132 7.41 -16.63 8.93
N HIS A 133 8.52 -17.12 8.39
CA HIS A 133 9.36 -16.34 7.47
C HIS A 133 8.62 -15.93 6.18
N SER A 134 7.70 -16.77 5.70
CA SER A 134 6.90 -16.47 4.51
C SER A 134 5.90 -15.35 4.80
N ASP A 135 5.25 -15.37 5.96
CA ASP A 135 4.36 -14.30 6.44
C ASP A 135 5.08 -12.95 6.57
N ILE A 136 6.27 -12.94 7.18
CA ILE A 136 7.09 -11.73 7.34
C ILE A 136 7.45 -11.16 5.97
N LYS A 137 7.97 -11.99 5.06
CA LYS A 137 8.30 -11.58 3.70
C LYS A 137 7.07 -11.09 2.93
N HIS A 138 5.94 -11.79 3.08
CA HIS A 138 4.70 -11.44 2.42
C HIS A 138 4.19 -10.07 2.91
N TYR A 139 4.26 -9.79 4.21
CA TYR A 139 3.89 -8.49 4.75
C TYR A 139 4.78 -7.35 4.22
N MET A 140 6.10 -7.58 4.16
CA MET A 140 7.02 -6.61 3.55
C MET A 140 6.69 -6.36 2.07
N ASN A 141 6.29 -7.40 1.33
CA ASN A 141 5.84 -7.26 -0.05
C ASN A 141 4.53 -6.47 -0.17
N ILE A 142 3.59 -6.62 0.77
CA ILE A 142 2.38 -5.79 0.82
C ILE A 142 2.75 -4.32 1.00
N ILE A 143 3.65 -3.99 1.94
CA ILE A 143 4.09 -2.60 2.15
C ILE A 143 4.70 -2.02 0.87
N ALA A 144 5.62 -2.76 0.24
CA ALA A 144 6.25 -2.33 -1.01
C ALA A 144 5.23 -2.18 -2.15
N ALA A 145 4.26 -3.08 -2.26
CA ALA A 145 3.20 -3.01 -3.27
C ALA A 145 2.33 -1.76 -3.08
N LEU A 146 1.94 -1.42 -1.85
CA LEU A 146 1.16 -0.21 -1.57
C LEU A 146 1.93 1.08 -1.91
N SER A 147 3.23 1.12 -1.64
CA SER A 147 4.09 2.24 -2.06
C SER A 147 4.14 2.37 -3.59
N LEU A 148 4.36 1.27 -4.32
CA LEU A 148 4.36 1.28 -5.79
C LEU A 148 2.99 1.67 -6.36
N THR A 149 1.91 1.18 -5.75
CA THR A 149 0.55 1.57 -6.14
C THR A 149 0.40 3.08 -6.04
N ASN A 150 0.84 3.71 -4.94
CA ASN A 150 0.80 5.16 -4.81
C ASN A 150 1.59 5.87 -5.91
N GLU A 151 2.80 5.41 -6.24
CA GLU A 151 3.62 5.99 -7.32
C GLU A 151 2.93 5.89 -8.68
N LEU A 152 2.36 4.73 -9.02
CA LEU A 152 1.61 4.54 -10.28
C LEU A 152 0.33 5.37 -10.31
N MET A 153 -0.32 5.56 -9.16
CA MET A 153 -1.49 6.43 -9.06
C MET A 153 -1.16 7.87 -9.45
N GLN A 154 0.01 8.40 -9.05
CA GLN A 154 0.45 9.73 -9.48
C GLN A 154 0.73 9.78 -10.98
N GLN A 155 1.42 8.77 -11.53
CA GLN A 155 1.68 8.69 -12.97
C GLN A 155 0.40 8.61 -13.82
N ILE A 156 -0.63 7.93 -13.31
CA ILE A 156 -1.94 7.86 -13.98
C ILE A 156 -2.61 9.24 -13.99
N ASP A 157 -2.44 10.04 -12.93
CA ASP A 157 -3.01 11.39 -12.84
C ASP A 157 -2.38 12.37 -13.83
N ASP A 158 -1.11 12.15 -14.20
CA ASP A 158 -0.41 12.95 -15.19
C ASP A 158 -0.87 12.67 -16.64
N ILE A 159 -1.70 11.64 -16.86
CA ILE A 159 -2.23 11.31 -18.19
C ILE A 159 -3.52 12.09 -18.44
N ASN A 160 -3.53 12.88 -19.53
CA ASN A 160 -4.72 13.60 -19.96
C ASN A 160 -5.86 12.63 -20.34
N VAL A 161 -7.00 12.81 -19.69
CA VAL A 161 -8.27 12.13 -20.03
C VAL A 161 -9.31 13.19 -20.37
N VAL A 162 -10.23 12.90 -21.30
CA VAL A 162 -11.33 13.84 -21.60
C VAL A 162 -12.39 13.68 -20.52
N GLY A 163 -12.45 14.67 -19.63
CA GLY A 163 -13.50 14.84 -18.63
C GLY A 163 -14.63 15.71 -19.14
#